data_AF-A0A7H8NBU8-F1
#
_entry.id   AF-A0A7H8NBU8-F1
#
_cell.length_a   1.000
_cell.length_b   1.000
_cell.length_c   1.000
_cell.angle_alpha   90.00
_cell.angle_beta   90.00
_cell.angle_gamma   90.00
#
_symmetry.space_group_name_H-M   'P 1'
#
loop_
_entity.id
_entity.type
_entity.pdbx_description
1 polymer ?
#
loop_
_entity_poly.entity_id
_entity_poly.type
_entity_poly.pdbx_seq_one_letter_code
_entity_poly.pdbx_strand_id
1 'polypeptide(L)'
;MSENTGTTGGSNSIPEALARAQAEPSGTEAGTAAGAPAAREAYAFACLHCGHGWEQAYDIEHHVDALGQAYVSYHAGGERVPSPLTQPTCLNCGAHVLRIMRSGQVTSASRAMSFGRAQRRRTAEAGKTGTRASAPATSPAGAADAHHWHLADLWPFHRK
;
A
#
# COMPACT_ATOMS: atom_id res chain seq x y z
N MET A 1 32.03 -73.97 13.97
CA MET A 1 30.89 -74.08 13.04
C MET A 1 30.44 -72.67 12.73
N SER A 2 30.42 -72.34 11.43
CA SER A 2 29.88 -71.14 10.76
C SER A 2 30.69 -69.83 10.92
N GLU A 3 31.45 -69.37 9.91
CA GLU A 3 31.06 -68.79 8.58
C GLU A 3 30.57 -67.34 8.75
N ASN A 4 31.41 -66.31 8.59
CA ASN A 4 31.97 -65.64 7.39
C ASN A 4 30.97 -64.81 6.52
N THR A 5 31.48 -63.63 6.12
CA THR A 5 31.06 -62.74 5.03
C THR A 5 30.01 -61.65 5.31
N GLY A 6 30.31 -60.41 4.84
CA GLY A 6 29.33 -59.32 4.79
C GLY A 6 29.88 -57.88 4.73
N THR A 7 30.92 -57.64 3.93
CA THR A 7 31.46 -56.30 3.63
C THR A 7 30.62 -55.59 2.55
N THR A 8 30.53 -54.26 2.66
CA THR A 8 30.22 -53.21 1.64
C THR A 8 28.81 -53.09 1.05
N GLY A 9 28.37 -51.84 0.91
CA GLY A 9 27.66 -51.40 -0.30
C GLY A 9 26.28 -50.74 -0.13
N GLY A 10 26.11 -49.78 0.77
CA GLY A 10 24.94 -48.91 0.76
C GLY A 10 25.03 -47.86 -0.35
N SER A 11 24.68 -48.22 -1.59
CA SER A 11 24.55 -47.30 -2.71
C SER A 11 23.30 -46.42 -2.59
N ASN A 12 23.48 -45.15 -2.94
CA ASN A 12 22.50 -44.12 -3.30
C ASN A 12 21.09 -44.61 -3.66
N SER A 13 20.09 -43.99 -3.03
CA SER A 13 18.77 -43.79 -3.64
C SER A 13 18.27 -42.38 -3.30
N ILE A 14 18.04 -41.63 -4.38
CA ILE A 14 17.57 -40.24 -4.46
C ILE A 14 16.10 -40.13 -4.01
N PRO A 15 15.65 -38.94 -3.54
CA PRO A 15 14.39 -38.73 -2.82
C PRO A 15 13.10 -39.05 -3.59
N GLU A 16 12.12 -39.48 -2.81
CA GLU A 16 10.73 -39.74 -3.13
C GLU A 16 10.03 -38.46 -3.62
N ALA A 17 10.03 -38.27 -4.93
CA ALA A 17 9.11 -37.38 -5.62
C ALA A 17 7.71 -38.03 -5.62
N LEU A 18 6.90 -37.69 -4.62
CA LEU A 18 5.47 -37.98 -4.65
C LEU A 18 4.69 -36.75 -5.13
N ALA A 19 4.44 -36.75 -6.43
CA ALA A 19 3.44 -35.93 -7.08
C ALA A 19 2.07 -36.14 -6.42
N ARG A 20 1.45 -35.05 -5.94
CA ARG A 20 -0.01 -34.97 -5.76
C ARG A 20 -0.53 -33.59 -6.13
N ALA A 21 -1.26 -33.58 -7.24
CA ALA A 21 -2.43 -32.76 -7.56
C ALA A 21 -2.24 -31.24 -7.53
N GLN A 22 -1.87 -30.71 -8.69
CA GLN A 22 -2.30 -29.39 -9.12
C GLN A 22 -3.83 -29.42 -9.21
N ALA A 23 -4.50 -28.70 -8.32
CA ALA A 23 -5.92 -28.40 -8.44
C ALA A 23 -6.05 -27.11 -9.26
N GLU A 24 -6.41 -27.28 -10.53
CA GLU A 24 -6.98 -26.23 -11.37
C GLU A 24 -8.27 -25.70 -10.76
N PRO A 25 -8.47 -24.38 -10.59
CA PRO A 25 -9.81 -23.82 -10.61
C PRO A 25 -10.21 -23.61 -12.07
N SER A 26 -10.84 -24.64 -12.64
CA SER A 26 -11.77 -24.48 -13.75
C SER A 26 -12.90 -23.57 -13.30
N GLY A 27 -13.02 -22.41 -13.93
CA GLY A 27 -14.03 -21.41 -13.64
C GLY A 27 -14.19 -20.41 -14.78
N THR A 28 -14.87 -20.87 -15.83
CA THR A 28 -15.75 -20.12 -16.74
C THR A 28 -15.20 -18.83 -17.39
N GLU A 29 -14.96 -18.97 -18.69
CA GLU A 29 -14.80 -17.91 -19.68
C GLU A 29 -15.89 -16.82 -19.56
N ALA A 30 -15.46 -15.57 -19.37
CA ALA A 30 -16.28 -14.39 -19.59
C ALA A 30 -15.49 -13.41 -20.46
N GLY A 31 -15.72 -13.51 -21.77
CA GLY A 31 -15.58 -12.43 -22.75
C GLY A 31 -14.23 -11.72 -22.82
N THR A 32 -13.31 -12.25 -23.62
CA THR A 32 -12.32 -11.40 -24.29
C THR A 32 -13.08 -10.52 -25.30
N ALA A 33 -13.66 -9.42 -24.82
CA ALA A 33 -13.83 -8.26 -25.67
C ALA A 33 -12.41 -7.85 -26.08
N ALA A 34 -12.11 -7.91 -27.38
CA ALA A 34 -10.87 -7.40 -27.93
C ALA A 34 -10.85 -5.88 -27.74
N GLY A 35 -10.51 -5.44 -26.53
CA GLY A 35 -10.29 -4.06 -26.13
C GLY A 35 -8.84 -3.67 -26.38
N ALA A 36 -8.61 -2.37 -26.52
CA ALA A 36 -7.27 -1.78 -26.61
C ALA A 36 -6.32 -2.37 -25.54
N PRO A 37 -4.99 -2.42 -25.77
CA PRO A 37 -4.05 -2.96 -24.80
C PRO A 37 -4.21 -2.25 -23.44
N ALA A 38 -4.76 -2.99 -22.47
CA ALA A 38 -4.96 -2.51 -21.12
C ALA A 38 -3.68 -2.73 -20.30
N ALA A 39 -3.12 -1.68 -19.74
CA ALA A 39 -2.06 -1.79 -18.76
C ALA A 39 -2.67 -2.18 -17.41
N ARG A 40 -2.17 -3.26 -16.79
CA ARG A 40 -2.59 -3.64 -15.43
C ARG A 40 -1.69 -2.95 -14.42
N GLU A 41 -2.28 -2.14 -13.55
CA GLU A 41 -1.57 -1.45 -12.47
C GLU A 41 -2.32 -1.60 -11.15
N ALA A 42 -1.58 -1.73 -10.04
CA ALA A 42 -2.16 -1.82 -8.71
C ALA A 42 -1.74 -0.62 -7.87
N TYR A 43 -2.71 -0.05 -7.16
CA TYR A 43 -2.49 1.09 -6.28
C TYR A 43 -2.84 0.74 -4.84
N ALA A 44 -2.09 1.37 -3.94
CA ALA A 44 -2.30 1.32 -2.51
C ALA A 44 -2.94 2.62 -2.04
N PHE A 45 -3.98 2.51 -1.21
CA PHE A 45 -4.68 3.66 -0.66
C PHE A 45 -4.60 3.66 0.87
N ALA A 46 -4.48 4.85 1.45
CA ALA A 46 -4.61 5.06 2.89
C ALA A 46 -5.49 6.27 3.17
N CYS A 47 -6.59 6.08 3.88
CA CYS A 47 -7.49 7.14 4.29
C CYS A 47 -6.86 7.96 5.42
N LEU A 48 -6.71 9.27 5.21
CA LEU A 48 -6.15 10.18 6.23
C LEU A 48 -7.17 10.56 7.31
N HIS A 49 -8.45 10.26 7.07
CA HIS A 49 -9.52 10.50 8.04
C HIS A 49 -9.67 9.35 9.06
N CYS A 50 -9.88 8.12 8.58
CA CYS A 50 -10.13 6.95 9.43
C CYS A 50 -8.92 6.00 9.59
N GLY A 51 -7.88 6.14 8.76
CA GLY A 51 -6.68 5.28 8.81
C GLY A 51 -6.81 3.95 8.07
N HIS A 52 -7.98 3.62 7.51
CA HIS A 52 -8.17 2.41 6.71
C HIS A 52 -7.31 2.46 5.44
N GLY A 53 -6.66 1.35 5.12
CA GLY A 53 -5.89 1.21 3.88
C GLY A 53 -6.23 -0.09 3.17
N TRP A 54 -6.19 -0.04 1.83
CA TRP A 54 -6.51 -1.15 0.94
C TRP A 54 -5.73 -1.05 -0.36
N GLU A 55 -5.54 -2.18 -1.03
CA GLU A 55 -4.91 -2.25 -2.35
C GLU A 55 -5.93 -2.76 -3.37
N GLN A 56 -5.87 -2.21 -4.58
CA GLN A 56 -6.74 -2.63 -5.67
C GLN A 56 -5.95 -2.62 -6.97
N ALA A 57 -6.12 -3.69 -7.76
CA ALA A 57 -5.63 -3.79 -9.12
C ALA A 57 -6.67 -3.21 -10.09
N TYR A 58 -6.18 -2.48 -11.09
CA TYR A 58 -6.97 -1.85 -12.14
C TYR A 58 -6.43 -2.23 -13.51
N ASP A 59 -7.34 -2.37 -14.46
CA ASP A 59 -7.05 -2.38 -15.90
C ASP A 59 -7.20 -0.96 -16.43
N ILE A 60 -6.14 -0.43 -17.05
CA ILE A 60 -6.07 0.94 -17.56
C ILE A 60 -5.96 0.90 -19.06
N GLU A 61 -7.00 1.34 -19.75
CA GLU A 61 -7.03 1.43 -21.21
C GLU A 61 -6.82 2.87 -21.65
N HIS A 62 -5.93 3.05 -22.62
CA HIS A 62 -5.65 4.34 -23.23
C HIS A 62 -6.37 4.42 -24.58
N HIS A 63 -7.20 5.44 -24.74
CA HIS A 63 -8.04 5.64 -25.90
C HIS A 63 -7.74 6.97 -26.55
N VAL A 64 -8.07 7.08 -27.83
CA VAL A 64 -8.12 8.32 -28.58
C VAL A 64 -9.50 8.40 -29.21
N ASP A 65 -10.21 9.50 -28.97
CA ASP A 65 -11.55 9.69 -29.55
C ASP A 65 -11.49 10.07 -31.05
N ALA A 66 -12.66 10.21 -31.67
CA ALA A 66 -12.75 10.56 -33.09
C ALA A 66 -12.24 11.97 -33.43
N LEU A 67 -12.07 12.83 -32.42
CA LEU A 67 -11.50 14.17 -32.55
C LEU A 67 -9.98 14.17 -32.30
N GLY A 68 -9.39 13.01 -32.02
CA GLY A 68 -7.97 12.86 -31.71
C GLY A 68 -7.62 13.17 -30.25
N GLN A 69 -8.60 13.31 -29.35
CA GLN A 69 -8.35 13.59 -27.93
C GLN A 69 -8.12 12.29 -27.17
N ALA A 70 -7.01 12.23 -26.44
CA ALA A 70 -6.69 11.08 -25.62
C ALA A 70 -7.52 11.06 -24.32
N TYR A 71 -8.05 9.90 -23.94
CA TYR A 71 -8.70 9.67 -22.66
C TYR A 71 -8.36 8.30 -22.10
N VAL A 72 -8.55 8.12 -20.78
CA VAL A 72 -8.18 6.91 -20.07
C VAL A 72 -9.40 6.29 -19.39
N SER A 73 -9.62 5.00 -19.59
CA SER A 73 -10.58 4.21 -18.82
C SER A 73 -9.89 3.31 -17.79
N TYR A 74 -10.46 3.31 -16.60
CA TYR A 74 -10.08 2.49 -15.46
C TYR A 74 -11.17 1.44 -15.21
N HIS A 75 -10.75 0.20 -15.02
CA HIS A 75 -11.62 -0.92 -14.67
C HIS A 75 -11.07 -1.62 -13.43
N ALA A 76 -11.95 -2.10 -12.55
CA ALA A 76 -11.59 -2.91 -11.39
C ALA A 76 -12.37 -4.23 -11.47
N GLY A 77 -11.67 -5.37 -11.56
CA GLY A 77 -12.32 -6.67 -11.72
C GLY A 77 -13.19 -6.76 -12.99
N GLY A 78 -12.81 -6.04 -14.06
CA GLY A 78 -13.57 -5.95 -15.31
C GLY A 78 -14.62 -4.84 -15.34
N GLU A 79 -15.05 -4.30 -14.20
CA GLU A 79 -16.08 -3.27 -14.15
C GLU A 79 -15.51 -1.85 -14.27
N ARG A 80 -16.16 -0.99 -15.06
CA ARG A 80 -15.74 0.40 -15.27
C ARG A 80 -15.91 1.20 -13.98
N VAL A 81 -14.84 1.86 -13.53
CA VAL A 81 -14.84 2.68 -12.31
C VAL A 81 -14.42 4.13 -12.59
N PRO A 82 -14.78 5.09 -11.73
CA PRO A 82 -14.18 6.43 -11.77
C PRO A 82 -12.65 6.35 -11.69
N SER A 83 -11.97 7.40 -12.15
CA SER A 83 -10.50 7.42 -12.05
C SER A 83 -10.07 7.35 -10.58
N PRO A 84 -9.30 6.30 -10.20
CA PRO A 84 -8.82 6.14 -8.82
C PRO A 84 -7.85 7.25 -8.39
N LEU A 85 -7.31 8.00 -9.36
CA LEU A 85 -6.33 9.06 -9.14
C LEU A 85 -6.97 10.42 -8.89
N THR A 86 -8.12 10.70 -9.51
CA THR A 86 -8.78 12.01 -9.40
C THR A 86 -9.92 12.03 -8.39
N GLN A 87 -10.61 10.90 -8.19
CA GLN A 87 -11.78 10.83 -7.31
C GLN A 87 -11.76 9.60 -6.38
N PRO A 88 -10.70 9.43 -5.58
CA PRO A 88 -10.66 8.35 -4.61
C PRO A 88 -11.70 8.54 -3.50
N THR A 89 -12.35 7.44 -3.08
CA THR A 89 -13.31 7.43 -1.97
C THR A 89 -12.97 6.30 -1.01
N CYS A 90 -12.94 6.59 0.29
CA CYS A 90 -12.68 5.59 1.30
C CYS A 90 -13.82 4.57 1.40
N LEU A 91 -13.51 3.30 1.15
CA LEU A 91 -14.46 2.19 1.24
C LEU A 91 -15.04 1.97 2.65
N ASN A 92 -14.39 2.51 3.69
CA ASN A 92 -14.80 2.37 5.08
C ASN A 92 -15.61 3.57 5.62
N CYS A 93 -15.31 4.80 5.17
CA CYS A 93 -15.92 6.00 5.77
C CYS A 93 -16.40 7.05 4.76
N GLY A 94 -16.25 6.81 3.46
CA GLY A 94 -16.68 7.73 2.40
C GLY A 94 -15.84 9.00 2.25
N ALA A 95 -14.85 9.25 3.11
CA ALA A 95 -13.99 10.42 2.98
C ALA A 95 -13.15 10.37 1.68
N HIS A 96 -12.91 11.54 1.07
CA HIS A 96 -12.10 11.70 -0.14
C HIS A 96 -10.63 12.09 0.11
N VAL A 97 -10.23 12.26 1.38
CA VAL A 97 -8.85 12.56 1.79
C VAL A 97 -8.01 11.28 1.90
N LEU A 98 -7.49 10.85 0.76
CA LEU A 98 -6.66 9.65 0.66
C LEU A 98 -5.22 10.00 0.27
N ARG A 99 -4.29 9.18 0.76
CA ARG A 99 -2.94 9.06 0.19
C ARG A 99 -2.91 7.87 -0.76
N ILE A 100 -2.47 8.10 -1.99
CA ILE A 100 -2.25 7.07 -3.02
C ILE A 100 -0.76 6.74 -3.06
N MET A 101 -0.45 5.46 -3.18
CA MET A 101 0.90 4.90 -3.14
C MET A 101 1.04 3.77 -4.16
N ARG A 102 2.28 3.36 -4.45
CA ARG A 102 2.54 2.14 -5.23
C ARG A 102 2.04 0.91 -4.44
N SER A 103 1.63 -0.14 -5.15
CA SER A 103 1.28 -1.44 -4.57
C SER A 103 2.34 -1.97 -3.59
N GLY A 104 1.90 -2.80 -2.64
CA GLY A 104 2.73 -3.42 -1.61
C GLY A 104 3.11 -2.50 -0.44
N GLN A 105 2.39 -1.39 -0.25
CA GLN A 105 2.73 -0.38 0.77
C GLN A 105 1.59 -0.10 1.77
N VAL A 106 0.43 -0.76 1.65
CA VAL A 106 -0.72 -0.48 2.52
C VAL A 106 -0.47 -0.83 3.98
N THR A 107 0.16 -1.96 4.26
CA THR A 107 0.44 -2.39 5.64
C THR A 107 1.34 -1.37 6.35
N SER A 108 2.37 -0.88 5.68
CA SER A 108 3.26 0.15 6.23
C SER A 108 2.54 1.47 6.47
N ALA A 109 1.73 1.93 5.51
CA ALA A 109 0.99 3.19 5.64
C ALA A 109 -0.09 3.14 6.71
N SER A 110 -0.93 2.10 6.74
CA SER A 110 -1.98 1.92 7.75
C SER A 110 -1.39 1.86 9.16
N ARG A 111 -0.26 1.16 9.33
CA ARG A 111 0.45 1.08 10.60
C ARG A 111 1.03 2.44 11.02
N ALA A 112 1.67 3.17 10.10
CA ALA A 112 2.19 4.52 10.35
C ALA A 112 1.09 5.52 10.75
N MET A 113 -0.07 5.47 10.08
CA MET A 113 -1.24 6.30 10.40
C MET A 113 -1.80 5.99 11.79
N SER A 114 -1.90 4.70 12.12
CA SER A 114 -2.36 4.23 13.43
C SER A 114 -1.46 4.72 14.55
N PHE A 115 -0.13 4.60 14.40
CA PHE A 115 0.83 5.10 15.37
C PHE A 115 0.80 6.63 15.51
N GLY A 116 0.74 7.37 14.40
CA GLY A 116 0.64 8.83 14.43
C GLY A 116 -0.62 9.31 15.16
N ARG A 117 -1.76 8.62 14.98
CA ARG A 117 -3.02 8.95 15.66
C ARG A 117 -2.97 8.63 17.16
N ALA A 118 -2.37 7.50 17.54
CA ALA A 118 -2.14 7.15 18.94
C ALA A 118 -1.23 8.16 19.63
N GLN A 119 -0.15 8.61 18.97
CA GLN A 119 0.74 9.62 19.52
C GLN A 119 0.05 10.96 19.71
N ARG A 120 -0.73 11.43 18.72
CA ARG A 120 -1.51 12.67 18.84
C ARG A 120 -2.53 12.61 19.97
N ARG A 121 -3.14 11.45 20.23
CA ARG A 121 -4.03 11.27 21.39
C ARG A 121 -3.27 11.42 22.70
N ARG A 122 -2.12 10.75 22.84
CA ARG A 122 -1.29 10.86 24.04
C ARG A 122 -0.82 12.29 24.32
N THR A 123 -0.40 13.03 23.30
CA THR A 123 0.01 14.44 23.48
C THR A 123 -1.17 15.34 23.81
N ALA A 124 -2.35 15.10 23.24
CA ALA A 124 -3.56 15.85 23.56
C ALA A 124 -4.07 15.56 24.99
N GLU A 125 -3.94 14.33 25.47
CA GLU A 125 -4.30 13.95 26.84
C GLU A 125 -3.30 14.53 27.86
N ALA A 126 -2.00 14.47 27.59
CA ALA A 126 -0.97 15.10 28.43
C ALA A 126 -1.09 16.63 28.50
N GLY A 127 -1.55 17.28 27.43
CA GLY A 127 -1.83 18.72 27.42
C GLY A 127 -3.05 19.13 28.24
N LYS A 128 -3.98 18.21 28.53
CA LYS A 128 -5.20 18.49 29.32
C LYS A 128 -4.99 18.41 30.83
N THR A 129 -3.93 17.74 31.30
CA THR A 129 -3.53 17.67 32.73
C THR A 129 -2.55 18.78 33.14
N GLY A 130 -2.23 19.72 32.25
CA GLY A 130 -1.43 20.91 32.55
C GLY A 130 -2.21 21.96 33.33
N THR A 131 -2.50 21.71 34.61
CA THR A 131 -2.85 22.76 35.55
C THR A 131 -1.71 23.79 35.58
N ARG A 132 -2.07 25.05 35.34
CA ARG A 132 -1.22 26.24 35.35
C ARG A 132 -0.24 26.24 36.53
N ALA A 133 1.05 26.08 36.25
CA ALA A 133 2.13 26.59 37.08
C ALA A 133 2.97 27.55 36.23
N SER A 134 2.92 28.84 36.58
CA SER A 134 3.68 29.90 35.91
C SER A 134 5.11 29.97 36.43
N ALA A 135 6.05 30.00 35.46
CA ALA A 135 7.33 30.74 35.40
C ALA A 135 8.56 30.24 36.20
N PRO A 136 9.81 30.68 35.86
CA PRO A 136 10.31 31.29 34.63
C PRO A 136 11.50 30.52 33.97
N ALA A 137 11.97 31.09 32.85
CA ALA A 137 13.01 30.65 31.94
C ALA A 137 14.35 30.23 32.58
N THR A 138 14.95 29.18 32.01
CA THR A 138 16.40 29.06 31.82
C THR A 138 16.63 28.16 30.60
N SER A 139 17.16 28.74 29.54
CA SER A 139 17.62 28.02 28.36
C SER A 139 18.78 27.09 28.71
N PRO A 140 18.81 25.84 28.23
CA PRO A 140 20.05 25.18 27.90
C PRO A 140 20.29 25.33 26.39
N ALA A 141 21.38 26.03 26.07
CA ALA A 141 22.01 25.96 24.78
C ALA A 141 22.38 24.51 24.45
N GLY A 142 22.19 24.11 23.19
CA GLY A 142 22.83 22.94 22.60
C GLY A 142 22.03 21.63 22.72
N ALA A 143 20.81 21.58 22.18
CA ALA A 143 20.20 20.33 21.77
C ALA A 143 20.32 20.21 20.24
N ALA A 144 20.89 19.09 19.82
CA ALA A 144 21.23 18.73 18.46
C ALA A 144 20.11 18.99 17.45
N ASP A 145 20.56 19.34 16.24
CA ASP A 145 19.86 19.49 14.97
C ASP A 145 18.63 18.59 14.83
N ALA A 146 17.50 19.05 15.36
CA ALA A 146 16.20 18.55 14.99
C ALA A 146 15.81 19.35 13.76
N HIS A 147 15.99 18.79 12.56
CA HIS A 147 15.50 19.36 11.32
C HIS A 147 13.97 19.48 11.38
N HIS A 148 13.52 20.59 11.95
CA HIS A 148 12.14 20.96 12.08
C HIS A 148 11.72 21.49 10.72
N TRP A 149 10.87 20.74 10.01
CA TRP A 149 10.30 21.15 8.74
C TRP A 149 9.44 22.40 8.97
N HIS A 150 10.01 23.59 8.76
CA HIS A 150 9.28 24.84 8.80
C HIS A 150 8.34 24.89 7.59
N LEU A 151 7.04 24.99 7.85
CA LEU A 151 5.99 25.19 6.84
C LEU A 151 6.18 26.45 5.97
N ALA A 152 7.16 27.30 6.29
CA ALA A 152 7.55 28.47 5.50
C ALA A 152 8.49 28.14 4.32
N ASP A 153 9.09 26.94 4.28
CA ASP A 153 10.00 26.54 3.19
C ASP A 153 9.30 25.84 2.02
N LEU A 154 7.98 25.61 2.11
CA LEU A 154 7.17 25.17 0.97
C LEU A 154 6.52 26.37 0.27
N TRP A 155 7.34 27.00 -0.59
CA TRP A 155 6.98 27.51 -1.92
C TRP A 155 6.27 28.89 -2.05
N PRO A 156 6.84 29.82 -2.86
CA PRO A 156 6.06 30.73 -3.69
C PRO A 156 6.30 30.43 -5.18
N PHE A 157 5.24 29.98 -5.88
CA PHE A 157 5.24 29.89 -7.34
C PHE A 157 5.04 31.32 -7.81
N HIS A 158 6.14 32.07 -7.98
CA HIS A 158 6.09 33.27 -8.78
C HIS A 158 5.77 32.87 -10.22
N ARG A 159 4.51 33.06 -10.61
CA ARG A 159 4.09 33.07 -12.01
C ARG A 159 4.47 34.44 -12.58
N LYS A 160 5.17 34.43 -13.71
CA LYS A 160 5.42 35.61 -14.55
C LYS A 160 4.53 35.52 -15.77
#